data_AF-A0A812S9F0-F1
#
_entry.id   AF-A0A812S9F0-F1
#
_cell.length_a   1.000
_cell.length_b   1.000
_cell.length_c   1.000
_cell.angle_alpha   90.00
_cell.angle_beta   90.00
_cell.angle_gamma   90.00
#
_symmetry.space_group_name_H-M   'P 1'
#
loop_
_entity.id
_entity.type
_entity.pdbx_description
1 polymer ?
#
loop_
_entity_poly.entity_id
_entity_poly.type
_entity_poly.pdbx_seq_one_letter_code
_entity_poly.pdbx_strand_id
1 'polypeptide(L)'
;MQLRQGGNGLIRPVFAITVGAEWCTEAARAADLTFANEVEVIRLASSICKATSKAAPEDYEAAMAVIARWKHKGWMIGTRSSKGVGCIGSKSDAGLFQVPVPQVSPEEFVDDVGAGDAFMGGFLEAIWQPLAALAQEEAVDSAETAGKRKLEDIALASRLTVDNMKDAVRAGITAAGACIRCSGCQFKE
;
A
#
# COMPACT_ATOMS: atom_id res chain seq x y z
N MET A 1 17.44 -39.61 -10.85
CA MET A 1 17.64 -38.28 -10.25
C MET A 1 16.38 -37.95 -9.48
N GLN A 2 16.36 -38.22 -8.18
CA GLN A 2 15.20 -37.98 -7.31
C GLN A 2 15.16 -36.49 -6.97
N LEU A 3 14.11 -35.80 -7.40
CA LEU A 3 13.76 -34.47 -6.91
C LEU A 3 13.38 -34.61 -5.44
N ARG A 4 14.20 -34.06 -4.55
CA ARG A 4 13.87 -33.95 -3.13
C ARG A 4 12.66 -33.02 -3.00
N GLN A 5 11.56 -33.57 -2.49
CA GLN A 5 10.48 -32.78 -1.93
C GLN A 5 11.01 -32.11 -0.65
N GLY A 6 11.41 -30.84 -0.75
CA GLY A 6 11.70 -29.96 0.39
C GLY A 6 10.45 -29.19 0.78
N GLY A 7 10.18 -29.09 2.08
CA GLY A 7 8.91 -28.67 2.68
C GLY A 7 8.21 -27.47 2.04
N ASN A 8 6.91 -27.63 1.79
CA ASN A 8 6.00 -26.57 1.37
C ASN A 8 5.83 -25.53 2.50
N GLY A 9 6.76 -24.58 2.61
CA GLY A 9 6.48 -23.31 3.28
C GLY A 9 5.52 -22.51 2.41
N LEU A 10 4.24 -22.47 2.78
CA LEU A 10 3.26 -21.64 2.07
C LEU A 10 3.56 -20.16 2.36
N ILE A 11 3.94 -19.43 1.30
CA ILE A 11 4.07 -17.97 1.35
C ILE A 11 2.67 -17.39 1.66
N ARG A 12 2.55 -16.60 2.72
CA ARG A 12 1.28 -15.95 3.06
C ARG A 12 0.90 -14.96 1.94
N PRO A 13 -0.36 -14.94 1.48
CA PRO A 13 -0.79 -13.93 0.52
C PRO A 13 -0.63 -12.52 1.11
N VAL A 14 -0.24 -11.58 0.25
CA VAL A 14 -0.21 -10.15 0.59
C VAL A 14 -1.63 -9.62 0.61
N PHE A 15 -2.03 -9.02 1.73
CA PHE A 15 -3.36 -8.43 1.87
C PHE A 15 -3.30 -6.92 1.60
N ALA A 16 -3.85 -6.52 0.46
CA ALA A 16 -4.04 -5.12 0.07
C ALA A 16 -5.52 -4.73 0.15
N ILE A 17 -5.81 -3.52 0.64
CA ILE A 17 -7.18 -3.01 0.77
C ILE A 17 -7.25 -1.51 0.44
N THR A 18 -8.34 -1.11 -0.22
CA THR A 18 -8.76 0.29 -0.36
C THR A 18 -9.77 0.65 0.73
N VAL A 19 -9.65 1.83 1.33
CA VAL A 19 -10.51 2.26 2.44
C VAL A 19 -11.50 3.31 1.98
N GLY A 20 -12.72 2.91 1.65
CA GLY A 20 -13.77 3.83 1.17
C GLY A 20 -14.68 4.44 2.26
N ALA A 21 -14.69 3.92 3.49
CA ALA A 21 -15.54 4.40 4.59
C ALA A 21 -15.15 3.79 5.97
N GLU A 22 -15.92 4.12 7.03
CA GLU A 22 -15.65 3.78 8.43
C GLU A 22 -15.57 2.27 8.75
N TRP A 23 -16.12 1.40 7.90
CA TRP A 23 -16.33 -0.04 8.18
C TRP A 23 -15.09 -0.93 7.99
N CYS A 24 -14.00 -0.42 7.43
CA CYS A 24 -12.80 -1.23 7.15
C CYS A 24 -11.64 -1.03 8.16
N THR A 25 -11.88 -0.46 9.34
CA THR A 25 -10.79 -0.08 10.26
C THR A 25 -9.92 -1.28 10.68
N GLU A 26 -10.49 -2.36 11.21
CA GLU A 26 -9.65 -3.51 11.62
C GLU A 26 -8.98 -4.22 10.44
N ALA A 27 -9.64 -4.31 9.28
CA ALA A 27 -9.04 -4.85 8.06
C ALA A 27 -7.86 -3.99 7.59
N ALA A 28 -8.02 -2.66 7.56
CA ALA A 28 -6.95 -1.72 7.22
C ALA A 28 -5.79 -1.79 8.23
N ARG A 29 -6.08 -2.03 9.52
CA ARG A 29 -5.06 -2.20 10.55
C ARG A 29 -4.18 -3.42 10.31
N ALA A 30 -4.79 -4.50 9.86
CA ALA A 30 -4.18 -5.80 9.60
C ALA A 30 -3.69 -5.99 8.16
N ALA A 31 -3.98 -5.07 7.24
CA ALA A 31 -3.52 -5.13 5.85
C ALA A 31 -2.03 -4.81 5.72
N ASP A 32 -1.37 -5.52 4.81
CA ASP A 32 0.02 -5.31 4.42
C ASP A 32 0.19 -4.02 3.61
N LEU A 33 -0.81 -3.68 2.79
CA LEU A 33 -0.88 -2.44 2.03
C LEU A 33 -2.28 -1.83 2.19
N THR A 34 -2.35 -0.57 2.58
CA THR A 34 -3.62 0.16 2.69
C THR A 34 -3.59 1.37 1.78
N PHE A 35 -4.57 1.46 0.90
CA PHE A 35 -4.74 2.53 -0.07
C PHE A 35 -5.95 3.39 0.32
N ALA A 36 -5.81 4.70 0.17
CA ALA A 36 -6.88 5.65 0.38
C ALA A 36 -6.56 6.97 -0.35
N ASN A 37 -7.57 7.75 -0.67
CA ASN A 37 -7.38 9.15 -1.07
C ASN A 37 -7.21 10.08 0.15
N GLU A 38 -6.88 11.36 -0.08
CA GLU A 38 -6.67 12.38 0.95
C GLU A 38 -7.82 12.47 1.96
N VAL A 39 -9.07 12.42 1.47
CA VAL A 39 -10.27 12.52 2.33
C VAL A 39 -10.43 11.26 3.19
N GLU A 40 -10.22 10.09 2.61
CA GLU A 40 -10.30 8.80 3.29
C GLU A 40 -9.19 8.64 4.35
N VAL A 41 -7.97 9.14 4.08
CA VAL A 41 -6.87 9.19 5.06
C VAL A 41 -7.28 9.99 6.29
N ILE A 42 -7.78 11.21 6.10
CA ILE A 42 -8.19 12.09 7.21
C ILE A 42 -9.35 11.47 7.99
N ARG A 43 -10.33 10.89 7.30
CA ARG A 43 -11.47 10.21 7.94
C ARG A 43 -11.02 8.99 8.75
N LEU A 44 -10.18 8.12 8.19
CA LEU A 44 -9.65 6.95 8.89
C LEU A 44 -8.91 7.37 10.15
N ALA A 45 -8.01 8.36 10.04
CA ALA A 45 -7.26 8.87 11.18
C ALA A 45 -8.16 9.50 12.26
N SER A 46 -9.19 10.24 11.85
CA SER A 46 -10.19 10.82 12.76
C SER A 46 -10.96 9.73 13.52
N SER A 47 -11.36 8.65 12.85
CA SER A 47 -12.02 7.51 13.50
C SER A 47 -11.13 6.81 14.52
N ILE A 48 -9.83 6.67 14.22
CA ILE A 48 -8.82 6.13 15.16
C ILE A 48 -8.68 7.03 16.39
N CYS A 49 -8.58 8.35 16.19
CA CYS A 49 -8.51 9.31 17.29
C CYS A 49 -9.76 9.31 18.15
N LYS A 50 -10.95 9.29 17.53
CA LYS A 50 -12.24 9.18 18.22
C LYS A 50 -12.32 7.94 19.10
N ALA A 51 -11.93 6.77 18.58
CA ALA A 51 -11.90 5.52 19.33
C ALA A 51 -10.92 5.53 20.52
N THR A 52 -9.92 6.44 20.50
CA THR A 52 -8.90 6.58 21.55
C THR A 52 -9.02 7.88 22.35
N SER A 53 -10.13 8.62 22.21
CA SER A 53 -10.38 9.91 22.88
C SER A 53 -9.27 10.95 22.66
N LYS A 54 -8.62 10.93 21.49
CA LYS A 54 -7.61 11.91 21.07
C LYS A 54 -8.20 12.94 20.11
N ALA A 55 -7.55 14.10 20.01
CA ALA A 55 -7.89 15.09 18.99
C ALA A 55 -7.73 14.51 17.58
N ALA A 56 -8.68 14.83 16.69
CA ALA A 56 -8.58 14.45 15.28
C ALA A 56 -7.44 15.24 14.61
N PRO A 57 -6.73 14.64 13.65
CA PRO A 57 -5.71 15.36 12.88
C PRO A 57 -6.34 16.42 11.98
N GLU A 58 -5.67 17.56 11.86
CA GLU A 58 -6.15 18.69 11.06
C GLU A 58 -5.68 18.64 9.59
N ASP A 59 -4.59 17.91 9.32
CA ASP A 59 -3.98 17.80 8.01
C ASP A 59 -3.62 16.35 7.63
N TYR A 60 -3.24 16.18 6.36
CA TYR A 60 -2.94 14.89 5.76
C TYR A 60 -1.69 14.24 6.38
N GLU A 61 -0.64 15.01 6.63
CA GLU A 61 0.63 14.56 7.19
C GLU A 61 0.45 14.02 8.62
N ALA A 62 -0.29 14.75 9.46
CA ALA A 62 -0.68 14.34 10.80
C ALA A 62 -1.58 13.09 10.77
N ALA A 63 -2.54 13.04 9.83
CA ALA A 63 -3.41 11.88 9.64
C ALA A 63 -2.62 10.61 9.27
N MET A 64 -1.68 10.72 8.33
CA MET A 64 -0.77 9.64 7.95
C MET A 64 0.05 9.14 9.15
N ALA A 65 0.57 10.06 9.97
CA ALA A 65 1.33 9.70 11.17
C ALA A 65 0.47 8.98 12.23
N VAL A 66 -0.79 9.38 12.41
CA VAL A 66 -1.75 8.68 13.27
C VAL A 66 -1.97 7.25 12.79
N ILE A 67 -2.22 7.07 11.48
CA ILE A 67 -2.44 5.75 10.89
C ILE A 67 -1.20 4.87 11.01
N ALA A 68 0.00 5.41 10.73
CA ALA A 68 1.25 4.69 10.85
C ALA A 68 1.46 4.11 12.25
N ARG A 69 1.16 4.89 13.30
CA ARG A 69 1.27 4.42 14.70
C ARG A 69 0.19 3.40 15.07
N TRP A 70 -0.98 3.47 14.43
CA TRP A 70 -2.11 2.59 14.72
C TRP A 70 -2.05 1.25 13.98
N LYS A 71 -1.51 1.23 12.74
CA LYS A 71 -1.33 0.01 11.94
C LYS A 71 -0.45 -1.02 12.68
N HIS A 72 -0.73 -2.31 12.44
CA HIS A 72 0.05 -3.39 13.05
C HIS A 72 1.32 -3.70 12.26
N LYS A 73 1.23 -3.62 10.93
CA LYS A 73 2.28 -3.97 9.96
C LYS A 73 2.07 -3.23 8.63
N GLY A 74 3.03 -3.37 7.72
CA GLY A 74 2.87 -2.93 6.34
C GLY A 74 2.88 -1.42 6.15
N TRP A 75 2.25 -0.95 5.07
CA TRP A 75 2.32 0.45 4.62
C TRP A 75 0.94 1.08 4.47
N MET A 76 0.89 2.39 4.72
CA MET A 76 -0.21 3.26 4.32
C MET A 76 0.23 4.07 3.10
N ILE A 77 -0.61 4.07 2.06
CA ILE A 77 -0.43 4.78 0.80
C ILE A 77 -1.62 5.69 0.61
N GLY A 78 -1.39 7.00 0.56
CA GLY A 78 -2.42 8.01 0.39
C GLY A 78 -2.24 8.78 -0.91
N THR A 79 -3.24 8.79 -1.78
CA THR A 79 -3.24 9.57 -3.02
C THR A 79 -3.86 10.95 -2.78
N ARG A 80 -3.27 11.99 -3.36
CA ARG A 80 -3.72 13.38 -3.19
C ARG A 80 -3.96 14.07 -4.54
N SER A 81 -4.48 13.33 -5.51
CA SER A 81 -4.67 13.81 -6.89
C SER A 81 -3.37 14.46 -7.41
N SER A 82 -3.43 15.70 -7.88
CA SER A 82 -2.29 16.46 -8.40
C SER A 82 -1.21 16.82 -7.37
N LYS A 83 -1.47 16.68 -6.06
CA LYS A 83 -0.49 16.98 -4.99
C LYS A 83 0.51 15.85 -4.76
N GLY A 84 0.32 14.69 -5.38
CA GLY A 84 1.22 13.55 -5.24
C GLY A 84 0.65 12.38 -4.44
N VAL A 85 1.55 11.48 -4.05
CA VAL A 85 1.24 10.28 -3.26
C VAL A 85 2.14 10.24 -2.03
N GLY A 86 1.55 10.17 -0.84
CA GLY A 86 2.28 10.00 0.42
C GLY A 86 2.32 8.55 0.85
N CYS A 87 3.45 8.11 1.42
CA CYS A 87 3.63 6.75 1.92
C CYS A 87 4.32 6.75 3.28
N ILE A 88 3.81 5.92 4.20
CA ILE A 88 4.40 5.76 5.52
C ILE A 88 4.28 4.32 6.00
N GLY A 89 5.36 3.80 6.59
CA GLY A 89 5.39 2.46 7.15
C GLY A 89 4.73 2.40 8.53
N SER A 90 4.11 1.27 8.84
CA SER A 90 3.59 0.97 10.18
C SER A 90 4.71 1.08 11.23
N LYS A 91 4.42 1.76 12.35
CA LYS A 91 5.37 1.99 13.45
C LYS A 91 6.71 2.57 13.00
N SER A 92 6.74 3.25 11.86
CA SER A 92 7.97 3.82 11.33
C SER A 92 8.33 5.09 12.11
N ASP A 93 9.58 5.15 12.56
CA ASP A 93 10.20 6.40 13.01
C ASP A 93 10.65 7.26 11.81
N ALA A 94 10.71 6.67 10.61
CA ALA A 94 10.95 7.41 9.38
C ALA A 94 9.69 8.22 9.01
N GLY A 95 9.91 9.49 8.67
CA GLY A 95 8.83 10.38 8.29
C GLY A 95 8.10 9.93 7.03
N LEU A 96 6.88 10.44 6.85
CA LEU A 96 6.14 10.38 5.61
C LEU A 96 7.03 10.82 4.45
N PHE A 97 7.18 9.98 3.43
CA PHE A 97 7.77 10.42 2.17
C PHE A 97 6.65 10.67 1.15
N GLN A 98 6.93 11.59 0.21
CA GLN A 98 5.99 11.96 -0.83
C GLN A 98 6.64 11.78 -2.20
N VAL A 99 5.86 11.27 -3.15
CA VAL A 99 6.24 11.18 -4.56
C VAL A 99 5.34 12.15 -5.33
N PRO A 100 5.91 13.14 -6.03
CA PRO A 100 5.11 14.08 -6.81
C PRO A 100 4.48 13.38 -8.01
N VAL A 101 3.27 13.82 -8.37
CA VAL A 101 2.59 13.42 -9.60
C VAL A 101 2.92 14.45 -10.69
N PRO A 102 3.35 14.01 -11.90
CA PRO A 102 3.52 14.91 -13.03
C PRO A 102 2.22 15.66 -13.34
N GLN A 103 2.32 16.96 -13.58
CA GLN A 103 1.16 17.76 -13.99
C GLN A 103 0.71 17.32 -15.38
N VAL A 104 -0.60 17.20 -15.56
CA VAL A 104 -1.25 16.90 -16.83
C VAL A 104 -1.99 18.15 -17.26
N SER A 105 -1.82 18.57 -18.51
CA SER A 105 -2.50 19.77 -18.99
C SER A 105 -4.01 19.50 -19.13
N PRO A 106 -4.88 20.51 -18.98
CA PRO A 106 -6.32 20.32 -19.11
C PRO A 106 -6.75 19.70 -20.45
N GLU A 107 -5.98 19.92 -21.51
CA GLU A 107 -6.25 19.38 -22.85
C GLU A 107 -5.94 17.89 -22.98
N GLU A 108 -5.04 17.36 -22.13
CA GLU A 108 -4.71 15.93 -22.07
C GLU A 108 -5.62 15.17 -21.09
N PHE A 109 -6.32 15.87 -20.21
CA PHE A 109 -7.20 15.27 -19.21
C PHE A 109 -8.56 14.93 -19.82
N VAL A 110 -8.89 13.64 -19.85
CA VAL A 110 -10.14 13.14 -20.43
C VAL A 110 -11.16 12.80 -19.33
N ASP A 111 -10.75 12.02 -18.33
CA ASP A 111 -11.60 11.45 -17.28
C ASP A 111 -10.73 11.05 -16.07
N ASP A 112 -11.26 11.03 -14.85
CA ASP A 112 -10.58 10.47 -13.67
C ASP A 112 -11.20 9.17 -13.14
N VAL A 113 -12.29 8.71 -13.74
CA VAL A 113 -12.93 7.44 -13.38
C VAL A 113 -11.92 6.28 -13.54
N GLY A 114 -11.71 5.55 -12.45
CA GLY A 114 -10.79 4.41 -12.41
C GLY A 114 -9.31 4.76 -12.24
N ALA A 115 -8.94 6.04 -12.14
CA ALA A 115 -7.54 6.44 -11.94
C ALA A 115 -6.91 5.86 -10.66
N GLY A 116 -7.72 5.72 -9.60
CA GLY A 116 -7.30 5.06 -8.35
C GLY A 116 -7.05 3.56 -8.51
N ASP A 117 -7.89 2.87 -9.29
CA ASP A 117 -7.73 1.45 -9.57
C ASP A 117 -6.53 1.20 -10.49
N ALA A 118 -6.34 2.04 -11.51
CA ALA A 118 -5.17 2.02 -12.37
C ALA A 118 -3.87 2.27 -11.56
N PHE A 119 -3.90 3.24 -10.64
CA PHE A 119 -2.79 3.45 -9.70
C PHE A 119 -2.47 2.18 -8.93
N MET A 120 -3.49 1.56 -8.31
CA MET A 120 -3.30 0.35 -7.52
C MET A 120 -2.77 -0.80 -8.36
N GLY A 121 -3.27 -0.97 -9.60
CA GLY A 121 -2.78 -1.97 -10.54
C GLY A 121 -1.29 -1.81 -10.86
N GLY A 122 -0.86 -0.61 -11.26
CA GLY A 122 0.55 -0.33 -11.55
C GLY A 122 1.45 -0.45 -10.31
N PHE A 123 0.95 -0.03 -9.15
CA PHE A 123 1.66 -0.20 -7.89
C PHE A 123 1.88 -1.68 -7.55
N LEU A 124 0.82 -2.48 -7.62
CA LEU A 124 0.86 -3.90 -7.22
C LEU A 124 1.73 -4.73 -8.18
N GLU A 125 1.73 -4.39 -9.47
CA GLU A 125 2.61 -5.01 -10.46
C GLU A 125 4.09 -4.78 -10.12
N ALA A 126 4.48 -3.52 -9.85
CA ALA A 126 5.86 -3.18 -9.53
C ALA A 126 6.32 -3.70 -8.16
N ILE A 127 5.45 -3.73 -7.15
CA ILE A 127 5.82 -4.20 -5.80
C ILE A 127 5.91 -5.73 -5.70
N TRP A 128 5.33 -6.46 -6.66
CA TRP A 128 5.31 -7.92 -6.66
C TRP A 128 6.72 -8.53 -6.68
N GLN A 129 7.62 -8.02 -7.52
CA GLN A 129 8.97 -8.57 -7.65
C GLN A 129 9.79 -8.45 -6.35
N PRO A 130 9.86 -7.28 -5.68
CA PRO A 130 10.46 -7.16 -4.36
C PRO A 130 9.85 -8.13 -3.32
N LEU A 131 8.53 -8.26 -3.30
CA LEU A 131 7.85 -9.18 -2.36
C LEU A 131 8.21 -10.65 -2.63
N ALA A 132 8.25 -11.04 -3.90
CA ALA A 132 8.63 -12.39 -4.32
C ALA A 132 10.08 -12.71 -3.96
N ALA A 133 11.00 -11.75 -4.14
CA ALA A 133 12.40 -11.90 -3.73
C ALA A 133 12.54 -12.09 -2.20
N LEU A 134 11.88 -11.24 -1.41
CA LEU A 134 11.87 -11.38 0.05
C LEU A 134 11.29 -12.72 0.51
N ALA A 135 10.25 -13.22 -0.17
CA ALA A 135 9.67 -14.52 0.14
C ALA A 135 10.63 -15.68 -0.19
N GLN A 136 11.43 -15.56 -1.26
CA GLN A 136 12.44 -16.56 -1.62
C GLN A 136 13.59 -16.59 -0.62
N GLU A 137 14.10 -15.43 -0.19
CA GLU A 137 15.14 -15.32 0.84
C GLU A 137 14.72 -16.04 2.14
N GLU A 138 13.51 -15.76 2.62
CA GLU A 138 12.99 -16.38 3.85
C GLU A 138 12.82 -17.90 3.74
N ALA A 139 12.46 -18.39 2.54
CA ALA A 139 12.34 -19.82 2.28
C ALA A 139 13.70 -20.54 2.34
N VAL A 140 14.78 -19.87 1.90
CA VAL A 140 16.15 -20.41 1.97
C VAL A 140 16.64 -20.44 3.43
N ASP A 141 16.51 -19.34 4.17
CA ASP A 141 16.96 -19.26 5.57
C ASP A 141 16.21 -20.25 6.48
N SER A 142 14.91 -20.46 6.23
CA SER A 142 14.08 -21.41 6.99
C SER A 142 14.41 -22.88 6.70
N ALA A 143 14.92 -23.19 5.51
CA ALA A 143 15.39 -24.54 5.17
C ALA A 143 16.69 -24.89 5.92
N GLU A 144 17.54 -23.90 6.22
CA GLU A 144 18.76 -24.07 7.02
C GLU A 144 18.48 -24.13 8.55
N THR A 145 17.43 -23.44 9.03
CA THR A 145 17.04 -23.40 10.45
C THR A 145 15.85 -24.29 10.80
N ALA A 146 15.76 -25.47 10.16
CA ALA A 146 14.69 -26.45 10.32
C ALA A 146 14.42 -26.77 11.80
N GLY A 147 13.42 -26.10 12.38
CA GLY A 147 12.97 -26.41 13.74
C GLY A 147 11.97 -25.49 14.42
N LYS A 148 11.89 -24.17 14.13
CA LYS A 148 11.12 -23.27 15.04
C LYS A 148 10.31 -22.10 14.49
N ARG A 149 10.33 -21.76 13.20
CA ARG A 149 9.49 -20.66 12.68
C ARG A 149 8.51 -21.16 11.64
N LYS A 150 7.21 -20.98 11.91
CA LYS A 150 6.19 -21.07 10.87
C LYS A 150 6.37 -19.84 9.98
N LEU A 151 6.56 -20.05 8.66
CA LEU A 151 6.65 -18.98 7.66
C LEU A 151 5.42 -18.04 7.66
N GLU A 152 4.34 -18.47 8.29
CA GLU A 152 3.03 -17.83 8.41
C GLU A 152 3.08 -16.47 9.16
N ASP A 153 4.13 -16.20 9.94
CA ASP A 153 4.25 -15.01 10.79
C ASP A 153 5.08 -13.85 10.18
N ILE A 154 5.67 -14.02 8.99
CA ILE A 154 6.56 -13.01 8.42
C ILE A 154 5.75 -11.97 7.64
N ALA A 155 5.67 -10.76 8.18
CA ALA A 155 5.08 -9.62 7.49
C ALA A 155 6.04 -9.09 6.42
N LEU A 156 6.12 -9.75 5.26
CA LEU A 156 7.02 -9.41 4.14
C LEU A 156 6.94 -7.93 3.76
N ALA A 157 5.74 -7.35 3.74
CA ALA A 157 5.55 -5.93 3.44
C ALA A 157 6.27 -4.98 4.43
N SER A 158 6.49 -5.41 5.68
CA SER A 158 7.27 -4.64 6.65
C SER A 158 8.78 -4.66 6.36
N ARG A 159 9.27 -5.58 5.50
CA ARG A 159 10.66 -5.64 5.03
C ARG A 159 10.89 -4.83 3.74
N LEU A 160 9.83 -4.32 3.10
CA LEU A 160 9.97 -3.46 1.92
C LEU A 160 10.72 -2.18 2.29
N THR A 161 11.67 -1.79 1.45
CA THR A 161 12.43 -0.55 1.64
C THR A 161 11.64 0.66 1.13
N VAL A 162 12.03 1.85 1.57
CA VAL A 162 11.50 3.11 1.03
C VAL A 162 11.69 3.21 -0.49
N ASP A 163 12.81 2.70 -1.02
CA ASP A 163 13.07 2.74 -2.46
C ASP A 163 12.17 1.78 -3.24
N ASN A 164 11.92 0.56 -2.72
CA ASN A 164 10.91 -0.34 -3.30
C ASN A 164 9.53 0.35 -3.36
N MET A 165 9.16 1.05 -2.29
CA MET A 165 7.89 1.77 -2.23
C MET A 165 7.85 2.96 -3.21
N LYS A 166 8.93 3.75 -3.34
CA LYS A 166 8.99 4.85 -4.30
C LYS A 166 8.83 4.37 -5.74
N ASP A 167 9.47 3.25 -6.09
CA ASP A 167 9.40 2.70 -7.44
C ASP A 167 7.99 2.16 -7.75
N ALA A 168 7.37 1.46 -6.79
CA ALA A 168 5.98 1.03 -6.92
C ALA A 168 5.00 2.22 -7.04
N VAL A 169 5.20 3.28 -6.26
CA VAL A 169 4.39 4.50 -6.37
C VAL A 169 4.56 5.16 -7.75
N ARG A 170 5.78 5.23 -8.30
CA ARG A 170 6.01 5.78 -9.64
C ARG A 170 5.31 4.96 -10.73
N ALA A 171 5.33 3.63 -10.62
CA ALA A 171 4.61 2.75 -11.52
C ALA A 171 3.10 2.99 -11.45
N GLY A 172 2.54 3.10 -10.23
CA GLY A 172 1.14 3.46 -10.02
C GLY A 172 0.79 4.84 -10.60
N ILE A 173 1.61 5.87 -10.36
CA ILE A 173 1.41 7.21 -10.93
C ILE A 173 1.40 7.16 -12.45
N THR A 174 2.30 6.38 -13.06
CA THR A 174 2.37 6.21 -14.52
C THR A 174 1.09 5.56 -15.05
N ALA A 175 0.61 4.49 -14.40
CA ALA A 175 -0.61 3.80 -14.78
C ALA A 175 -1.85 4.70 -14.65
N ALA A 176 -1.97 5.44 -13.55
CA ALA A 176 -3.05 6.42 -13.37
C ALA A 176 -2.95 7.57 -14.38
N GLY A 177 -1.75 8.05 -14.67
CA GLY A 177 -1.50 9.07 -15.69
C GLY A 177 -1.91 8.63 -17.09
N ALA A 178 -1.72 7.35 -17.43
CA ALA A 178 -2.23 6.78 -18.68
C ALA A 178 -3.77 6.66 -18.66
N CYS A 179 -4.35 6.26 -17.52
CA CYS A 179 -5.80 6.15 -17.33
C CYS A 179 -6.51 7.48 -17.58
N ILE A 180 -6.02 8.58 -17.01
CA ILE A 180 -6.71 9.88 -17.12
C ILE A 180 -6.65 10.53 -18.51
N ARG A 181 -5.82 10.00 -19.41
CA ARG A 181 -5.69 10.43 -20.80
C ARG A 181 -6.55 9.60 -21.77
N CYS A 182 -7.27 8.63 -21.26
CA CYS A 182 -8.12 7.72 -22.02
C CYS A 182 -9.56 7.82 -21.51
N SER A 183 -10.55 7.59 -22.38
CA SER A 183 -11.90 7.35 -21.92
C SER A 183 -11.95 6.03 -21.16
N GLY A 184 -12.34 6.06 -19.88
CA GLY A 184 -12.50 4.87 -19.06
C GLY A 184 -13.65 3.97 -19.51
N CYS A 185 -13.89 2.88 -18.77
CA CYS A 185 -15.09 2.05 -18.94
C CYS A 185 -16.33 2.89 -18.62
N GLN A 186 -17.03 3.35 -19.67
CA GLN A 186 -18.31 4.05 -19.51
C GLN A 186 -19.42 3.02 -19.31
N PHE A 187 -19.86 2.84 -18.07
CA PHE A 187 -21.05 2.06 -17.78
C PHE A 187 -22.26 2.90 -18.23
N LYS A 188 -22.90 2.47 -19.33
CA LYS A 188 -24.17 3.07 -19.75
C LYS A 188 -25.21 2.81 -18.68
N GLU A 189 -25.83 3.88 -18.18
CA GLU A 189 -27.02 3.82 -17.33
C GLU A 189 -28.20 3.15 -18.05
#